data_AF-E1JRJ7-F1
#
_entry.id   AF-E1JRJ7-F1
#
_cell.length_a   1.000
_cell.length_b   1.000
_cell.length_c   1.000
_cell.angle_alpha   90.00
_cell.angle_beta   90.00
_cell.angle_gamma   90.00
#
_symmetry.space_group_name_H-M   'P 1'
#
loop_
_entity.id
_entity.type
_entity.pdbx_description
1 polymer ?
#
loop_
_entity_poly.entity_id
_entity_poly.type
_entity_poly.pdbx_seq_one_letter_code
_entity_poly.pdbx_strand_id
1 'polypeptide(L)'
;MAESAFVTDSLAGHIERLGRGETPVTAEGLASLCLAYAHAYVHPERLGEAVTLEDATLLAGRFARRRGGCRSLAGQDALRRVLLHHGFALQMLFDIPKTVHLLDALLRREVAPGGGVFVGLDLGAGTGILLLGQYLLARRRGYEAPRLWGVEHLPQVAARADDLLSGLGIGRVAHGDATTSAIYNDVPQGDIACVTNETLPSIAHRLYKEPFTAISAALFAALSGRLERTVFMPEAVWASDRTRRTWLRLSPENAFAGEASPVPARLFYMRDVELAGERIPADQVGAPFQALISPVWAEALGRRW
;
A
#
# COMPACT_ATOMS: atom_id res chain seq x y z
N MET A 1 -18.55 2.72 -8.56
CA MET A 1 -18.69 1.32 -8.99
C MET A 1 -20.14 1.07 -9.33
N ALA A 2 -20.43 0.39 -10.44
CA ALA A 2 -21.78 -0.09 -10.70
C ALA A 2 -22.14 -1.17 -9.67
N GLU A 3 -23.40 -1.26 -9.26
CA GLU A 3 -23.86 -2.20 -8.24
C GLU A 3 -23.55 -3.66 -8.60
N SER A 4 -23.67 -4.02 -9.88
CA SER A 4 -23.35 -5.34 -10.41
C SER A 4 -21.85 -5.70 -10.38
N ALA A 5 -20.97 -4.73 -10.13
CA ALA A 5 -19.52 -4.92 -10.08
C ALA A 5 -19.00 -5.05 -8.64
N PHE A 6 -19.78 -4.68 -7.62
CA PHE A 6 -19.34 -4.79 -6.22
C PHE A 6 -19.65 -6.18 -5.66
N VAL A 7 -18.64 -6.85 -5.09
CA VAL A 7 -18.85 -8.14 -4.43
C VAL A 7 -19.14 -7.89 -2.97
N THR A 8 -20.37 -8.15 -2.54
CA THR A 8 -20.75 -8.05 -1.12
C THR A 8 -20.29 -9.31 -0.39
N ASP A 9 -19.35 -9.15 0.54
CA ASP A 9 -18.80 -10.23 1.34
C ASP A 9 -18.15 -9.66 2.61
N SER A 10 -17.80 -10.53 3.54
CA SER A 10 -16.92 -10.19 4.67
C SER A 10 -15.49 -9.96 4.18
N LEU A 11 -14.70 -9.19 4.95
CA LEU A 11 -13.29 -8.99 4.62
C LEU A 11 -12.53 -10.32 4.53
N ALA A 12 -12.80 -11.25 5.45
CA ALA A 12 -12.23 -12.59 5.44
C ALA A 12 -12.60 -13.37 4.15
N GLY A 13 -13.85 -13.29 3.70
CA GLY A 13 -14.30 -13.92 2.45
C GLY A 13 -13.61 -13.34 1.21
N HIS A 14 -13.41 -12.02 1.16
CA HIS A 14 -12.60 -11.39 0.12
C HIS A 14 -11.14 -11.91 0.10
N ILE A 15 -10.51 -11.98 1.28
CA ILE A 15 -9.12 -12.42 1.43
C ILE A 15 -8.97 -13.89 1.01
N GLU A 16 -9.86 -14.77 1.49
CA GLU A 16 -9.85 -16.18 1.15
C GLU A 16 -10.01 -16.39 -0.34
N ARG A 17 -11.00 -15.74 -0.96
CA ARG A 17 -11.27 -15.84 -2.39
C ARG A 17 -10.09 -15.37 -3.23
N LEU A 18 -9.55 -14.17 -2.96
CA LEU A 18 -8.44 -13.60 -3.73
C LEU A 18 -7.11 -14.32 -3.48
N GLY A 19 -6.94 -14.94 -2.31
CA GLY A 19 -5.78 -15.74 -1.94
C GLY A 19 -5.66 -17.06 -2.70
N ARG A 20 -6.74 -17.58 -3.30
CA ARG A 20 -6.71 -18.82 -4.10
C ARG A 20 -6.09 -18.54 -5.47
N GLY A 21 -4.99 -19.23 -5.79
CA GLY A 21 -4.25 -19.05 -7.06
C GLY A 21 -5.11 -19.27 -8.32
N GLU A 22 -6.09 -20.16 -8.25
CA GLU A 22 -7.02 -20.48 -9.34
C GLU A 22 -8.09 -19.40 -9.57
N THR A 23 -8.38 -18.57 -8.56
CA THR A 23 -9.37 -17.51 -8.71
C THR A 23 -8.76 -16.35 -9.50
N PRO A 24 -9.40 -15.89 -10.59
CA PRO A 24 -8.95 -14.71 -11.32
C PRO A 24 -8.94 -13.47 -10.44
N VAL A 25 -7.89 -12.67 -10.54
CA VAL A 25 -7.82 -11.35 -9.91
C VAL A 25 -8.51 -10.37 -10.87
N THR A 26 -9.61 -9.77 -10.43
CA THR A 26 -10.33 -8.74 -11.19
C THR A 26 -10.22 -7.39 -10.51
N ALA A 27 -10.31 -6.32 -11.30
CA ALA A 27 -10.29 -4.95 -10.81
C ALA A 27 -11.40 -4.70 -9.76
N GLU A 28 -12.59 -5.21 -10.04
CA GLU A 28 -13.78 -5.16 -9.20
C GLU A 28 -13.57 -5.92 -7.88
N GLY A 29 -12.94 -7.09 -7.94
CA GLY A 29 -12.62 -7.91 -6.76
C GLY A 29 -11.65 -7.20 -5.83
N LEU A 30 -10.59 -6.60 -6.39
CA LEU A 30 -9.62 -5.79 -5.65
C LEU A 30 -10.24 -4.51 -5.08
N ALA A 31 -11.11 -3.84 -5.84
CA ALA A 31 -11.78 -2.64 -5.36
C ALA A 31 -12.75 -2.95 -4.21
N SER A 32 -13.49 -4.06 -4.32
CA SER A 32 -14.37 -4.53 -3.24
C SER A 32 -13.56 -4.88 -1.99
N LEU A 33 -12.41 -5.56 -2.15
CA LEU A 33 -11.46 -5.79 -1.05
C LEU A 33 -10.99 -4.48 -0.41
N CYS A 34 -10.58 -3.49 -1.20
CA CYS A 34 -10.10 -2.19 -0.68
C CYS A 34 -11.17 -1.50 0.16
N LEU A 35 -12.43 -1.52 -0.30
CA LEU A 35 -13.56 -0.94 0.40
C LEU A 35 -13.92 -1.71 1.68
N ALA A 36 -13.95 -3.04 1.62
CA ALA A 36 -14.17 -3.88 2.80
C ALA A 36 -13.06 -3.70 3.84
N TYR A 37 -11.80 -3.59 3.40
CA TYR A 37 -10.65 -3.32 4.26
C TYR A 37 -10.73 -1.93 4.89
N ALA A 38 -11.08 -0.89 4.11
CA ALA A 38 -11.29 0.45 4.65
C ALA A 38 -12.41 0.48 5.68
N HIS A 39 -13.50 -0.26 5.44
CA HIS A 39 -14.59 -0.39 6.39
C HIS A 39 -14.12 -1.07 7.68
N ALA A 40 -13.45 -2.22 7.60
CA ALA A 40 -12.91 -2.92 8.76
C ALA A 40 -11.86 -2.09 9.54
N TYR A 41 -11.02 -1.32 8.83
CA TYR A 41 -10.07 -0.41 9.47
C TYR A 41 -10.79 0.66 10.30
N VAL A 42 -11.90 1.22 9.81
CA VAL A 42 -12.66 2.25 10.51
C VAL A 42 -13.58 1.66 11.58
N HIS A 43 -14.14 0.48 11.32
CA HIS A 43 -15.12 -0.25 12.14
C HIS A 43 -14.61 -1.65 12.49
N PRO A 44 -13.56 -1.77 13.34
CA PRO A 44 -12.97 -3.06 13.69
C PRO A 44 -13.98 -4.00 14.37
N GLU A 45 -14.98 -3.45 15.04
CA GLU A 45 -16.08 -4.21 15.65
C GLU A 45 -16.94 -4.96 14.62
N ARG A 46 -16.88 -4.58 13.34
CA ARG A 46 -17.65 -5.17 12.23
C ARG A 46 -16.80 -6.06 11.32
N LEU A 47 -15.64 -6.55 11.79
CA LEU A 47 -14.68 -7.30 10.98
C LEU A 47 -15.27 -8.53 10.28
N GLY A 48 -16.18 -9.25 10.96
CA GLY A 48 -16.83 -10.45 10.45
C GLY A 48 -18.08 -10.22 9.60
N GLU A 49 -18.53 -8.97 9.47
CA GLU A 49 -19.76 -8.65 8.75
C GLU A 49 -19.49 -8.48 7.25
N ALA A 50 -20.49 -8.84 6.43
CA ALA A 50 -20.46 -8.50 5.02
C ALA A 50 -20.62 -6.99 4.84
N VAL A 51 -19.75 -6.39 4.02
CA VAL A 51 -19.80 -4.96 3.73
C VAL A 51 -20.60 -4.76 2.45
N THR A 52 -21.69 -4.00 2.53
CA THR A 52 -22.51 -3.65 1.35
C THR A 52 -21.87 -2.50 0.57
N LEU A 53 -22.24 -2.34 -0.70
CA LEU A 53 -21.83 -1.17 -1.48
C LEU A 53 -22.35 0.14 -0.86
N GLU A 54 -23.54 0.11 -0.26
CA GLU A 54 -24.12 1.25 0.44
C GLU A 54 -23.25 1.67 1.64
N ASP A 55 -22.88 0.73 2.50
CA ASP A 55 -22.01 0.98 3.66
C ASP A 55 -20.65 1.55 3.23
N ALA A 56 -20.02 0.92 2.22
CA ALA A 56 -18.75 1.35 1.67
C ALA A 56 -18.83 2.77 1.09
N THR A 57 -19.88 3.07 0.33
CA THR A 57 -20.10 4.39 -0.28
C THR A 57 -20.38 5.45 0.77
N LEU A 58 -21.17 5.12 1.79
CA LEU A 58 -21.46 6.00 2.91
C LEU A 58 -20.18 6.37 3.66
N LEU A 59 -19.33 5.38 3.95
CA LEU A 59 -18.05 5.60 4.61
C LEU A 59 -17.10 6.47 3.75
N ALA A 60 -16.97 6.17 2.45
CA ALA A 60 -16.17 6.98 1.54
C ALA A 60 -16.66 8.44 1.49
N GLY A 61 -17.98 8.63 1.48
CA GLY A 61 -18.60 9.96 1.55
C GLY A 61 -18.33 10.71 2.86
N ARG A 62 -18.35 10.00 3.99
CA ARG A 62 -17.97 10.55 5.30
C ARG A 62 -16.48 10.92 5.31
N PHE A 63 -15.61 10.08 4.77
CA PHE A 63 -14.18 10.35 4.67
C PHE A 63 -13.90 11.59 3.82
N ALA A 64 -14.48 11.70 2.62
CA ALA A 64 -14.31 12.85 1.73
C ALA A 64 -14.70 14.18 2.41
N ARG A 65 -15.73 14.17 3.26
CA ARG A 65 -16.28 15.36 3.94
C ARG A 65 -15.86 15.52 5.40
N ARG A 66 -14.91 14.71 5.89
CA ARG A 66 -14.51 14.65 7.31
C ARG A 66 -14.11 15.99 7.94
N ARG A 67 -13.51 16.89 7.13
CA ARG A 67 -13.05 18.21 7.57
C ARG A 67 -14.19 19.24 7.62
N GLY A 68 -15.08 19.24 6.63
CA GLY A 68 -16.11 20.27 6.45
C GLY A 68 -17.37 20.12 7.31
N GLY A 69 -17.54 19.00 8.02
CA GLY A 69 -18.77 18.69 8.74
C GLY A 69 -19.90 18.34 7.77
N CYS A 70 -20.26 17.06 7.69
CA CYS A 70 -21.38 16.62 6.86
C CYS A 70 -22.51 16.08 7.73
N ARG A 71 -23.76 16.18 7.24
CA ARG A 71 -24.94 15.64 7.93
C ARG A 71 -24.78 14.16 8.29
N SER A 72 -24.10 13.39 7.44
CA SER A 72 -23.84 11.97 7.68
C SER A 72 -22.83 11.69 8.81
N LEU A 73 -22.18 12.71 9.38
CA LEU A 73 -21.32 12.63 10.57
C LEU A 73 -21.92 13.36 11.78
N ALA A 74 -23.13 13.90 11.70
CA ALA A 74 -23.77 14.56 12.83
C ALA A 74 -23.97 13.58 13.99
N GLY A 75 -23.56 13.95 15.20
CA GLY A 75 -23.61 13.11 16.39
C GLY A 75 -22.59 11.95 16.42
N GLN A 76 -21.68 11.87 15.45
CA GLN A 76 -20.70 10.77 15.33
C GLN A 76 -19.27 11.25 15.59
N ASP A 77 -19.03 11.88 16.74
CA ASP A 77 -17.74 12.49 17.06
C ASP A 77 -16.58 11.49 17.12
N ALA A 78 -16.85 10.27 17.60
CA ALA A 78 -15.85 9.20 17.64
C ALA A 78 -15.39 8.82 16.22
N LEU A 79 -16.34 8.59 15.31
CA LEU A 79 -16.04 8.28 13.91
C LEU A 79 -15.30 9.45 13.25
N ARG A 80 -15.75 10.69 13.46
CA ARG A 80 -15.08 11.87 12.90
C ARG A 80 -13.63 11.97 13.36
N ARG A 81 -13.34 11.70 14.65
CA ARG A 81 -11.97 11.67 15.18
C ARG A 81 -11.13 10.61 14.48
N VAL A 82 -11.65 9.40 14.30
CA VAL A 82 -10.95 8.33 13.56
C VAL A 82 -10.61 8.78 12.13
N LEU A 83 -11.59 9.29 11.39
CA LEU A 83 -11.38 9.73 10.01
C LEU A 83 -10.36 10.89 9.90
N LEU A 84 -10.31 11.78 10.90
CA LEU A 84 -9.35 12.89 10.94
C LEU A 84 -7.94 12.41 11.32
N HIS A 85 -7.80 11.66 12.42
CA HIS A 85 -6.50 11.22 12.94
C HIS A 85 -5.81 10.17 12.06
N HIS A 86 -6.61 9.36 11.35
CA HIS A 86 -6.10 8.38 10.38
C HIS A 86 -6.21 8.90 8.94
N GLY A 87 -6.46 10.21 8.77
CA GLY A 87 -6.83 10.79 7.49
C GLY A 87 -5.78 10.63 6.38
N PHE A 88 -4.49 10.62 6.75
CA PHE A 88 -3.38 10.40 5.82
C PHE A 88 -3.28 8.93 5.41
N ALA A 89 -3.29 8.00 6.37
CA ALA A 89 -3.25 6.56 6.10
C ALA A 89 -4.46 6.09 5.26
N LEU A 90 -5.67 6.54 5.61
CA LEU A 90 -6.91 6.23 4.90
C LEU A 90 -6.95 6.81 3.48
N GLN A 91 -6.17 7.85 3.17
CA GLN A 91 -6.19 8.47 1.84
C GLN A 91 -5.74 7.49 0.75
N MET A 92 -4.81 6.59 1.03
CA MET A 92 -4.45 5.52 0.10
C MET A 92 -5.63 4.59 -0.15
N LEU A 93 -6.25 4.09 0.92
CA LEU A 93 -7.39 3.16 0.82
C LEU A 93 -8.57 3.74 0.06
N PHE A 94 -8.84 5.04 0.20
CA PHE A 94 -9.94 5.69 -0.54
C PHE A 94 -9.53 6.20 -1.93
N ASP A 95 -8.24 6.22 -2.26
CA ASP A 95 -7.75 6.34 -3.64
C ASP A 95 -7.81 4.96 -4.31
N ILE A 96 -9.04 4.50 -4.55
CA ILE A 96 -9.34 3.14 -5.01
C ILE A 96 -8.62 2.82 -6.33
N PRO A 97 -8.66 3.66 -7.39
CA PRO A 97 -7.99 3.31 -8.64
C PRO A 97 -6.49 3.08 -8.45
N LYS A 98 -5.83 3.94 -7.66
CA LYS A 98 -4.41 3.80 -7.36
C LYS A 98 -4.13 2.54 -6.54
N THR A 99 -4.86 2.31 -5.46
CA THR A 99 -4.62 1.14 -4.60
C THR A 99 -4.90 -0.17 -5.33
N VAL A 100 -5.95 -0.22 -6.16
CA VAL A 100 -6.21 -1.37 -7.05
C VAL A 100 -5.05 -1.59 -8.01
N HIS A 101 -4.50 -0.54 -8.61
CA HIS A 101 -3.34 -0.66 -9.50
C HIS A 101 -2.11 -1.22 -8.79
N LEU A 102 -1.81 -0.74 -7.58
CA LEU A 102 -0.69 -1.24 -6.78
C LEU A 102 -0.89 -2.71 -6.41
N LEU A 103 -2.10 -3.10 -5.98
CA LEU A 103 -2.40 -4.49 -5.65
C LEU A 103 -2.36 -5.40 -6.89
N ASP A 104 -2.92 -4.97 -8.01
CA ASP A 104 -2.86 -5.72 -9.28
C ASP A 104 -1.41 -5.94 -9.72
N ALA A 105 -0.59 -4.88 -9.69
CA ALA A 105 0.83 -4.96 -10.02
C ALA A 105 1.59 -5.91 -9.07
N LEU A 106 1.32 -5.84 -7.77
CA LEU A 106 1.92 -6.72 -6.76
C LEU A 106 1.54 -8.19 -6.98
N LEU A 107 0.27 -8.48 -7.27
CA LEU A 107 -0.22 -9.84 -7.44
C LEU A 107 0.25 -10.50 -8.74
N ARG A 108 0.64 -9.71 -9.74
CA ARG A 108 1.29 -10.19 -10.97
C ARG A 108 2.74 -10.60 -10.77
N ARG A 109 3.37 -10.22 -9.65
CA ARG A 109 4.77 -10.55 -9.42
C ARG A 109 4.98 -12.06 -9.31
N GLU A 110 6.11 -12.48 -9.86
CA GLU A 110 6.65 -13.81 -9.62
C GLU A 110 7.55 -13.74 -8.40
N VAL A 111 7.21 -14.54 -7.40
CA VAL A 111 8.10 -14.82 -6.28
C VAL A 111 8.64 -16.21 -6.48
N ALA A 112 9.93 -16.39 -6.22
CA ALA A 112 10.57 -17.69 -6.33
C ALA A 112 9.75 -18.72 -5.55
N PRO A 113 9.41 -19.89 -6.12
CA PRO A 113 8.86 -20.99 -5.34
C PRO A 113 9.98 -21.49 -4.42
N GLY A 114 9.97 -21.03 -3.18
CA GLY A 114 10.90 -21.46 -2.16
C GLY A 114 10.24 -22.54 -1.33
N GLY A 115 10.91 -23.67 -1.12
CA GLY A 115 10.54 -24.66 -0.10
C GLY A 115 10.68 -24.14 1.35
N GLY A 116 10.60 -22.82 1.55
CA GLY A 116 10.80 -22.10 2.80
C GLY A 116 9.64 -21.15 3.08
N VAL A 117 9.85 -20.23 4.02
CA VAL A 117 8.82 -19.29 4.48
C VAL A 117 8.85 -18.02 3.63
N PHE A 118 7.69 -17.58 3.15
CA PHE A 118 7.55 -16.25 2.55
C PHE A 118 7.73 -15.18 3.63
N VAL A 119 8.81 -14.39 3.56
CA VAL A 119 9.01 -13.22 4.43
C VAL A 119 8.74 -11.95 3.65
N GLY A 120 7.79 -11.14 4.11
CA GLY A 120 7.36 -9.92 3.44
C GLY A 120 7.48 -8.69 4.35
N LEU A 121 7.98 -7.57 3.79
CA LEU A 121 8.17 -6.31 4.53
C LEU A 121 7.36 -5.17 3.91
N ASP A 122 6.68 -4.37 4.72
CA ASP A 122 6.00 -3.13 4.28
C ASP A 122 6.51 -1.92 5.05
N LEU A 123 7.27 -1.05 4.39
CA LEU A 123 8.00 0.04 5.03
C LEU A 123 7.25 1.37 4.81
N GLY A 124 6.73 1.94 5.89
CA GLY A 124 5.70 2.98 5.82
C GLY A 124 4.32 2.38 5.59
N ALA A 125 3.97 1.37 6.39
CA ALA A 125 2.83 0.49 6.17
C ALA A 125 1.47 1.21 6.15
N GLY A 126 1.34 2.36 6.83
CA GLY A 126 0.09 3.10 6.91
C GLY A 126 -1.04 2.21 7.43
N THR A 127 -2.02 1.90 6.58
CA THR A 127 -3.13 1.02 6.95
C THR A 127 -2.79 -0.47 6.86
N GLY A 128 -1.63 -0.85 6.32
CA GLY A 128 -1.21 -2.24 6.12
C GLY A 128 -1.80 -2.91 4.88
N ILE A 129 -2.43 -2.15 3.97
CA ILE A 129 -3.07 -2.70 2.77
C ILE A 129 -2.06 -3.34 1.80
N LEU A 130 -0.83 -2.81 1.70
CA LEU A 130 0.20 -3.42 0.87
C LEU A 130 0.75 -4.70 1.51
N LEU A 131 0.85 -4.75 2.84
CA LEU A 131 1.13 -5.99 3.57
C LEU A 131 0.05 -7.06 3.33
N LEU A 132 -1.25 -6.69 3.31
CA LEU A 132 -2.31 -7.59 2.87
C LEU A 132 -2.13 -8.02 1.39
N GLY A 133 -1.71 -7.11 0.52
CA GLY A 133 -1.35 -7.46 -0.86
C GLY A 133 -0.25 -8.52 -0.93
N GLN A 134 0.78 -8.41 -0.08
CA GLN A 134 1.85 -9.41 0.02
C GLN A 134 1.34 -10.76 0.54
N TYR A 135 0.40 -10.75 1.50
CA TYR A 135 -0.28 -11.97 1.96
C TYR A 135 -0.99 -12.67 0.82
N LEU A 136 -1.78 -11.93 0.04
CA LEU A 136 -2.48 -12.47 -1.12
C LEU A 136 -1.50 -13.02 -2.16
N LEU A 137 -0.41 -12.30 -2.45
CA LEU A 137 0.66 -12.79 -3.32
C LEU A 137 1.22 -14.13 -2.80
N ALA A 138 1.55 -14.22 -1.51
CA ALA A 138 2.08 -15.43 -0.91
C ALA A 138 1.10 -16.61 -0.99
N ARG A 139 -0.15 -16.41 -0.56
CA ARG A 139 -1.21 -17.44 -0.61
C ARG A 139 -1.43 -17.96 -2.02
N ARG A 140 -1.48 -17.07 -3.01
CA ARG A 140 -1.66 -17.42 -4.43
C ARG A 140 -0.51 -18.25 -5.00
N ARG A 141 0.66 -18.21 -4.34
CA ARG A 141 1.87 -18.95 -4.72
C ARG A 141 2.09 -20.19 -3.85
N GLY A 142 1.08 -20.60 -3.08
CA GLY A 142 1.10 -21.83 -2.28
C GLY A 142 1.79 -21.70 -0.92
N TYR A 143 2.13 -20.49 -0.48
CA TYR A 143 2.66 -20.29 0.85
C TYR A 143 1.52 -20.31 1.87
N GLU A 144 1.53 -21.31 2.76
CA GLU A 144 0.45 -21.47 3.73
C GLU A 144 0.54 -20.46 4.89
N ALA A 145 1.75 -20.18 5.38
CA ALA A 145 1.98 -19.35 6.55
C ALA A 145 3.07 -18.30 6.28
N PRO A 146 2.79 -17.26 5.46
CA PRO A 146 3.72 -16.16 5.26
C PRO A 146 3.99 -15.41 6.58
N ARG A 147 5.21 -14.91 6.74
CA ARG A 147 5.61 -14.06 7.86
C ARG A 147 5.75 -12.63 7.37
N LEU A 148 4.76 -11.82 7.71
CA LEU A 148 4.65 -10.46 7.20
C LEU A 148 4.87 -9.45 8.32
N TRP A 149 5.71 -8.45 8.05
CA TRP A 149 6.09 -7.44 9.02
C TRP A 149 6.10 -6.04 8.40
N GLY A 150 5.26 -5.15 8.92
CA GLY A 150 5.21 -3.75 8.52
C GLY A 150 5.87 -2.82 9.55
N VAL A 151 6.29 -1.65 9.10
CA VAL A 151 6.78 -0.56 9.97
C VAL A 151 5.96 0.70 9.70
N GLU A 152 5.45 1.32 10.76
CA GLU A 152 4.75 2.58 10.70
C GLU A 152 5.24 3.54 11.80
N HIS A 153 5.49 4.79 11.43
CA HIS A 153 6.07 5.80 12.32
C HIS A 153 5.02 6.50 13.21
N LEU A 154 3.75 6.56 12.79
CA LEU A 154 2.68 7.15 13.60
C LEU A 154 2.12 6.08 14.56
N PRO A 155 2.26 6.24 15.89
CA PRO A 155 1.93 5.18 16.84
C PRO A 155 0.47 4.75 16.78
N GLN A 156 -0.46 5.69 16.62
CA GLN A 156 -1.89 5.38 16.52
C GLN A 156 -2.24 4.65 15.21
N VAL A 157 -1.51 4.92 14.13
CA VAL A 157 -1.73 4.26 12.84
C VAL A 157 -1.13 2.85 12.89
N ALA A 158 0.09 2.72 13.43
CA ALA A 158 0.77 1.45 13.65
C ALA A 158 -0.07 0.50 14.50
N ALA A 159 -0.52 0.95 15.69
CA ALA A 159 -1.35 0.13 16.58
C ALA A 159 -2.63 -0.35 15.88
N ARG A 160 -3.32 0.55 15.17
CA ARG A 160 -4.57 0.20 14.48
C ARG A 160 -4.36 -0.76 13.30
N ALA A 161 -3.26 -0.62 12.57
CA ALA A 161 -2.90 -1.53 11.49
C ALA A 161 -2.47 -2.91 12.05
N ASP A 162 -1.71 -2.94 13.16
CA ASP A 162 -1.32 -4.18 13.84
C ASP A 162 -2.55 -4.93 14.37
N ASP A 163 -3.47 -4.24 15.05
CA ASP A 163 -4.71 -4.83 15.57
C ASP A 163 -5.54 -5.48 14.44
N LEU A 164 -5.72 -4.77 13.32
CA LEU A 164 -6.48 -5.30 12.18
C LEU A 164 -5.79 -6.51 11.53
N LEU A 165 -4.51 -6.39 11.20
CA LEU A 165 -3.77 -7.43 10.48
C LEU A 165 -3.52 -8.66 11.36
N SER A 166 -3.26 -8.48 12.65
CA SER A 166 -3.11 -9.58 13.60
C SER A 166 -4.45 -10.27 13.88
N GLY A 167 -5.54 -9.52 13.99
CA GLY A 167 -6.91 -10.07 14.11
C GLY A 167 -7.34 -10.89 12.90
N LEU A 168 -6.79 -10.60 11.72
CA LEU A 168 -6.97 -11.38 10.49
C LEU A 168 -5.97 -12.54 10.34
N GLY A 169 -4.97 -12.65 11.23
CA GLY A 169 -3.91 -13.66 11.13
C GLY A 169 -2.93 -13.44 9.96
N ILE A 170 -2.79 -12.21 9.47
CA ILE A 170 -1.99 -11.90 8.27
C ILE A 170 -0.55 -11.57 8.61
N GLY A 171 -0.32 -10.71 9.60
CA GLY A 171 0.99 -10.12 9.84
C GLY A 171 0.98 -9.17 11.02
N ARG A 172 2.15 -8.55 11.25
CA ARG A 172 2.35 -7.58 12.34
C ARG A 172 2.78 -6.23 11.78
N VAL A 173 2.43 -5.15 12.47
CA VAL A 173 2.94 -3.80 12.19
C VAL A 173 3.62 -3.25 13.44
N ALA A 174 4.93 -3.03 13.36
CA ALA A 174 5.69 -2.41 14.41
C ALA A 174 5.58 -0.88 14.33
N HIS A 175 5.44 -0.24 15.49
CA HIS A 175 5.68 1.19 15.59
C HIS A 175 7.19 1.45 15.60
N GLY A 176 7.68 2.23 14.64
CA GLY A 176 9.08 2.61 14.59
C GLY A 176 9.48 3.39 13.35
N ASP A 177 10.77 3.69 13.25
CA ASP A 177 11.36 4.45 12.16
C ASP A 177 12.12 3.53 11.21
N ALA A 178 11.54 3.31 10.02
CA ALA A 178 12.11 2.50 8.95
C ALA A 178 13.43 3.09 8.37
N THR A 179 13.82 4.31 8.75
CA THR A 179 15.12 4.90 8.36
C THR A 179 16.27 4.48 9.29
N THR A 180 15.97 3.73 10.36
CA THR A 180 16.96 3.30 11.36
C THR A 180 17.23 1.81 11.26
N SER A 181 18.50 1.38 11.35
CA SER A 181 18.84 -0.04 11.25
C SER A 181 18.25 -0.90 12.38
N ALA A 182 18.06 -0.30 13.56
CA ALA A 182 17.57 -0.99 14.74
C ALA A 182 16.18 -1.62 14.55
N ILE A 183 15.34 -1.01 13.72
CA ILE A 183 13.98 -1.51 13.46
C ILE A 183 14.02 -2.90 12.81
N TYR A 184 15.08 -3.23 12.07
CA TYR A 184 15.20 -4.49 11.34
C TYR A 184 15.71 -5.68 12.19
N ASN A 185 16.07 -5.45 13.46
CA ASN A 185 16.53 -6.52 14.36
C ASN A 185 15.45 -7.57 14.62
N ASP A 186 14.18 -7.16 14.60
CA ASP A 186 13.03 -8.00 14.89
C ASP A 186 12.38 -8.59 13.62
N VAL A 187 12.95 -8.33 12.44
CA VAL A 187 12.45 -8.87 11.18
C VAL A 187 12.56 -10.40 11.20
N PRO A 188 11.47 -11.14 10.85
CA PRO A 188 11.49 -12.60 10.80
C PRO A 188 12.68 -13.14 10.01
N GLN A 189 13.38 -14.15 10.52
CA GLN A 189 14.57 -14.74 9.85
C GLN A 189 14.23 -15.40 8.50
N GLY A 190 15.23 -15.48 7.61
CA GLY A 190 15.12 -16.07 6.26
C GLY A 190 15.26 -15.05 5.12
N ASP A 191 15.33 -15.50 3.89
CA ASP A 191 15.38 -14.60 2.72
C ASP A 191 14.10 -13.76 2.62
N ILE A 192 14.23 -12.49 2.27
CA ILE A 192 13.09 -11.61 2.09
C ILE A 192 12.49 -11.87 0.70
N ALA A 193 11.24 -12.33 0.66
CA ALA A 193 10.55 -12.62 -0.58
C ALA A 193 10.01 -11.34 -1.24
N CYS A 194 9.48 -10.40 -0.45
CA CYS A 194 8.87 -9.18 -0.96
C CYS A 194 9.10 -7.98 -0.04
N VAL A 195 9.34 -6.81 -0.63
CA VAL A 195 9.42 -5.52 0.06
C VAL A 195 8.52 -4.52 -0.64
N THR A 196 7.64 -3.86 0.09
CA THR A 196 6.87 -2.70 -0.37
C THR A 196 7.35 -1.44 0.34
N ASN A 197 7.57 -0.37 -0.42
CA ASN A 197 7.93 0.94 0.10
C ASN A 197 7.25 2.02 -0.77
N GLU A 198 6.07 2.48 -0.35
CA GLU A 198 5.31 3.53 -1.02
C GLU A 198 5.47 4.90 -0.34
N THR A 199 6.54 5.11 0.43
CA THR A 199 6.84 6.42 1.06
C THR A 199 7.39 7.43 0.04
N LEU A 200 6.64 7.62 -1.05
CA LEU A 200 7.03 8.41 -2.21
C LEU A 200 6.32 9.76 -2.23
N PRO A 201 7.03 10.85 -2.60
CA PRO A 201 6.44 12.16 -2.70
C PRO A 201 5.54 12.29 -3.93
N SER A 202 4.65 13.28 -3.92
CA SER A 202 3.90 13.65 -5.13
C SER A 202 4.81 14.20 -6.24
N ILE A 203 4.30 14.22 -7.48
CA ILE A 203 5.05 14.64 -8.69
C ILE A 203 5.56 16.09 -8.64
N ALA A 204 4.93 16.94 -7.83
CA ALA A 204 5.31 18.33 -7.62
C ALA A 204 6.42 18.51 -6.56
N HIS A 205 6.80 17.44 -5.87
CA HIS A 205 7.71 17.47 -4.75
C HIS A 205 9.02 16.74 -5.03
N ARG A 206 10.06 17.16 -4.31
CA ARG A 206 11.39 16.55 -4.40
C ARG A 206 11.43 15.27 -3.56
N LEU A 207 12.33 14.37 -3.91
CA LEU A 207 12.53 13.10 -3.22
C LEU A 207 12.74 13.23 -1.71
N TYR A 208 13.37 14.29 -1.20
CA TYR A 208 13.55 14.46 0.24
C TYR A 208 12.25 14.66 1.04
N LYS A 209 11.12 14.93 0.39
CA LYS A 209 9.85 15.23 1.08
C LYS A 209 9.23 14.00 1.73
N GLU A 210 9.58 12.81 1.26
CA GLU A 210 9.16 11.55 1.85
C GLU A 210 10.40 10.64 2.02
N PRO A 211 10.42 9.74 3.01
CA PRO A 211 11.63 9.04 3.40
C PRO A 211 12.03 7.84 2.51
N PHE A 212 11.48 7.67 1.30
CA PHE A 212 11.74 6.52 0.42
C PHE A 212 13.21 6.10 0.34
N THR A 213 14.10 7.03 -0.04
CA THR A 213 15.52 6.71 -0.24
C THR A 213 16.25 6.46 1.08
N ALA A 214 15.84 7.10 2.17
CA ALA A 214 16.42 6.88 3.49
C ALA A 214 16.03 5.51 4.04
N ILE A 215 14.75 5.11 3.88
CA ILE A 215 14.25 3.79 4.22
C ILE A 215 14.97 2.71 3.41
N SER A 216 15.07 2.88 2.09
CA SER A 216 15.78 1.91 1.24
C SER A 216 17.25 1.79 1.62
N ALA A 217 17.94 2.91 1.92
CA ALA A 217 19.33 2.86 2.37
C ALA A 217 19.48 2.07 3.69
N ALA A 218 18.60 2.31 4.66
CA ALA A 218 18.63 1.59 5.94
C ALA A 218 18.33 0.08 5.77
N LEU A 219 17.36 -0.26 4.91
CA LEU A 219 17.03 -1.63 4.55
C LEU A 219 18.22 -2.37 3.96
N PHE A 220 18.87 -1.80 2.94
CA PHE A 220 20.02 -2.44 2.28
C PHE A 220 21.23 -2.52 3.22
N ALA A 221 21.44 -1.52 4.08
CA ALA A 221 22.49 -1.58 5.09
C ALA A 221 22.27 -2.71 6.10
N ALA A 222 21.02 -2.96 6.51
CA ALA A 222 20.69 -3.96 7.51
C ALA A 222 20.54 -5.38 6.93
N LEU A 223 19.96 -5.52 5.73
CA LEU A 223 19.46 -6.80 5.22
C LEU A 223 20.01 -7.18 3.83
N SER A 224 21.02 -6.50 3.26
CA SER A 224 21.53 -6.79 1.89
C SER A 224 21.74 -8.27 1.58
N GLY A 225 22.32 -9.04 2.49
CA GLY A 225 22.54 -10.49 2.31
C GLY A 225 21.27 -11.35 2.23
N ARG A 226 20.10 -10.78 2.52
CA ARG A 226 18.78 -11.45 2.48
C ARG A 226 17.89 -10.94 1.33
N LEU A 227 18.40 -10.02 0.50
CA LEU A 227 17.63 -9.31 -0.52
C LEU A 227 17.83 -9.82 -1.96
N GLU A 228 18.68 -10.84 -2.17
CA GLU A 228 19.14 -11.27 -3.50
C GLU A 228 18.01 -11.62 -4.48
N ARG A 229 16.93 -12.23 -3.97
CA ARG A 229 15.77 -12.68 -4.77
C ARG A 229 14.48 -11.96 -4.41
N THR A 230 14.60 -10.80 -3.76
CA THR A 230 13.46 -10.03 -3.27
C THR A 230 12.72 -9.36 -4.42
N VAL A 231 11.39 -9.49 -4.40
CA VAL A 231 10.51 -8.66 -5.22
C VAL A 231 10.31 -7.31 -4.52
N PHE A 232 10.65 -6.22 -5.20
CA PHE A 232 10.42 -4.86 -4.71
C PHE A 232 9.19 -4.24 -5.37
N MET A 233 8.39 -3.50 -4.59
CA MET A 233 7.37 -2.60 -5.11
C MET A 233 7.52 -1.19 -4.50
N PRO A 234 7.67 -0.15 -5.34
CA PRO A 234 7.87 -0.23 -6.80
C PRO A 234 9.18 -0.94 -7.16
N GLU A 235 9.27 -1.44 -8.39
CA GLU A 235 10.49 -2.08 -8.90
C GLU A 235 11.60 -1.05 -9.12
N ALA A 236 11.21 0.16 -9.53
CA ALA A 236 12.09 1.30 -9.63
C ALA A 236 11.29 2.60 -9.52
N VAL A 237 12.01 3.68 -9.20
CA VAL A 237 11.50 5.05 -9.24
C VAL A 237 12.38 5.85 -10.19
N TRP A 238 11.75 6.50 -11.16
CA TRP A 238 12.41 7.41 -12.08
C TRP A 238 12.24 8.83 -11.60
N ALA A 239 13.36 9.48 -11.33
CA ALA A 239 13.40 10.86 -10.89
C ALA A 239 14.13 11.71 -11.91
N SER A 240 13.70 12.96 -12.08
CA SER A 240 14.38 13.91 -12.95
C SER A 240 14.63 15.24 -12.26
N ASP A 241 15.64 15.96 -12.75
CA ASP A 241 15.84 17.34 -12.37
C ASP A 241 14.64 18.20 -12.85
N ARG A 242 14.60 19.47 -12.46
CA ARG A 242 13.47 20.33 -12.83
C ARG A 242 13.33 20.48 -14.36
N THR A 243 14.43 20.44 -15.10
CA THR A 243 14.45 20.61 -16.56
C THR A 243 14.23 19.32 -17.33
N ARG A 244 14.13 18.17 -16.64
CA ARG A 244 14.01 16.82 -17.23
C ARG A 244 15.16 16.44 -18.17
N ARG A 245 16.34 17.05 -17.98
CA ARG A 245 17.56 16.76 -18.74
C ARG A 245 18.39 15.66 -18.09
N THR A 246 18.33 15.55 -16.77
CA THR A 246 19.01 14.51 -16.01
C THR A 246 17.97 13.60 -15.40
N TRP A 247 18.14 12.29 -15.60
CA TRP A 247 17.29 11.25 -15.07
C TRP A 247 18.10 10.33 -14.18
N LEU A 248 17.47 9.89 -13.09
CA LEU A 248 17.98 8.88 -12.19
C LEU A 248 16.95 7.76 -12.11
N ARG A 249 17.41 6.52 -12.28
CA ARG A 249 16.64 5.33 -11.94
C ARG A 249 17.08 4.86 -10.55
N LEU A 250 16.16 4.87 -9.59
CA LEU A 250 16.37 4.34 -8.24
C LEU A 250 15.78 2.93 -8.22
N SER A 251 16.59 1.91 -8.00
CA SER A 251 16.17 0.51 -8.10
C SER A 251 17.01 -0.39 -7.19
N PRO A 252 16.62 -1.66 -6.98
CA PRO A 252 17.37 -2.57 -6.11
C PRO A 252 18.84 -2.70 -6.50
N GLU A 253 19.18 -2.65 -7.78
CA GLU A 253 20.56 -2.78 -8.28
C GLU A 253 21.49 -1.68 -7.75
N ASN A 254 20.94 -0.53 -7.37
CA ASN A 254 21.68 0.58 -6.76
C ASN A 254 21.19 0.92 -5.35
N ALA A 255 20.55 -0.03 -4.67
CA ALA A 255 19.95 0.16 -3.34
C ALA A 255 19.00 1.38 -3.27
N PHE A 256 18.37 1.73 -4.40
CA PHE A 256 17.56 2.93 -4.59
C PHE A 256 18.28 4.27 -4.31
N ALA A 257 19.61 4.29 -4.38
CA ALA A 257 20.41 5.50 -4.21
C ALA A 257 20.53 6.31 -5.52
N GLY A 258 20.31 5.66 -6.67
CA GLY A 258 20.54 6.24 -7.99
C GLY A 258 22.00 6.19 -8.42
N GLU A 259 22.25 6.51 -9.70
CA GLU A 259 23.60 6.58 -10.25
C GLU A 259 24.32 7.87 -9.80
N ALA A 260 25.65 7.87 -9.92
CA ALA A 260 26.48 9.03 -9.63
C ALA A 260 26.06 10.22 -10.50
N SER A 261 25.55 11.27 -9.85
CA SER A 261 25.13 12.52 -10.49
C SER A 261 25.79 13.71 -9.81
N PRO A 262 26.11 14.79 -10.53
CA PRO A 262 26.58 16.04 -9.93
C PRO A 262 25.58 16.64 -8.92
N VAL A 263 24.30 16.28 -9.05
CA VAL A 263 23.23 16.74 -8.16
C VAL A 263 22.84 15.59 -7.22
N PRO A 264 22.73 15.81 -5.91
CA PRO A 264 22.26 14.79 -4.98
C PRO A 264 20.84 14.29 -5.32
N ALA A 265 20.65 12.96 -5.34
CA ALA A 265 19.37 12.33 -5.71
C ALA A 265 18.16 12.92 -4.97
N ARG A 266 18.30 13.25 -3.67
CA ARG A 266 17.25 13.86 -2.84
C ARG A 266 16.64 15.17 -3.40
N LEU A 267 17.34 15.84 -4.33
CA LEU A 267 16.89 17.09 -4.95
C LEU A 267 16.11 16.89 -6.26
N PHE A 268 16.05 15.66 -6.78
CA PHE A 268 15.28 15.31 -7.96
C PHE A 268 13.79 15.21 -7.64
N TYR A 269 12.95 15.28 -8.65
CA TYR A 269 11.50 15.10 -8.58
C TYR A 269 11.14 13.72 -9.08
N MET A 270 10.34 12.97 -8.33
CA MET A 270 9.74 11.74 -8.84
C MET A 270 8.89 12.06 -10.07
N ARG A 271 9.04 11.26 -11.12
CA ARG A 271 8.27 11.39 -12.36
C ARG A 271 7.50 10.13 -12.67
N ASP A 272 8.18 8.99 -12.64
CA ASP A 272 7.60 7.71 -13.06
C ASP A 272 7.97 6.63 -12.03
N VAL A 273 7.20 5.55 -12.02
CA VAL A 273 7.46 4.35 -11.23
C VAL A 273 7.43 3.13 -12.15
N GLU A 274 8.22 2.11 -11.83
CA GLU A 274 8.09 0.80 -12.47
C GLU A 274 7.19 -0.10 -11.62
N LEU A 275 6.09 -0.57 -12.23
CA LEU A 275 5.11 -1.47 -11.63
C LEU A 275 4.80 -2.60 -12.61
N ALA A 276 4.97 -3.84 -12.17
CA ALA A 276 4.79 -5.04 -12.98
C ALA A 276 5.59 -5.02 -14.31
N GLY A 277 6.81 -4.49 -14.28
CA GLY A 277 7.70 -4.37 -15.45
C GLY A 277 7.38 -3.19 -16.38
N GLU A 278 6.37 -2.37 -16.06
CA GLU A 278 5.98 -1.21 -16.85
C GLU A 278 6.40 0.09 -16.18
N ARG A 279 7.05 0.99 -16.93
CA ARG A 279 7.34 2.36 -16.48
C ARG A 279 6.12 3.24 -16.70
N ILE A 280 5.53 3.71 -15.62
CA ILE A 280 4.26 4.45 -15.60
C ILE A 280 4.49 5.84 -15.02
N PRO A 281 4.07 6.92 -15.69
CA PRO A 281 4.08 8.25 -15.10
C PRO A 281 3.34 8.25 -13.76
N ALA A 282 3.93 8.88 -12.75
CA ALA A 282 3.39 8.87 -11.39
C ALA A 282 1.94 9.36 -11.35
N ASP A 283 1.64 10.44 -12.06
CA ASP A 283 0.29 11.00 -12.19
C ASP A 283 -0.71 10.10 -12.95
N GLN A 284 -0.24 9.03 -13.60
CA GLN A 284 -1.07 8.03 -14.27
C GLN A 284 -1.22 6.72 -13.47
N VAL A 285 -0.60 6.61 -12.28
CA VAL A 285 -0.82 5.44 -11.43
C VAL A 285 -2.27 5.41 -10.96
N GLY A 286 -3.02 4.44 -11.48
CA GLY A 286 -4.45 4.24 -11.20
C GLY A 286 -5.33 4.58 -12.39
N ALA A 287 -4.78 5.20 -13.44
CA ALA A 287 -5.51 5.57 -14.65
C ALA A 287 -6.30 4.40 -15.30
N PRO A 288 -5.74 3.17 -15.42
CA PRO A 288 -6.48 2.03 -15.98
C PRO A 288 -7.75 1.66 -15.21
N PHE A 289 -7.84 2.06 -13.93
CA PHE A 289 -8.89 1.65 -12.99
C PHE A 289 -9.85 2.79 -12.65
N GLN A 290 -9.78 3.93 -13.33
CA GLN A 290 -10.64 5.09 -13.06
C GLN A 290 -12.13 4.77 -13.24
N ALA A 291 -12.48 3.87 -14.15
CA ALA A 291 -13.85 3.44 -14.40
C ALA A 291 -14.52 2.75 -13.19
N LEU A 292 -13.75 2.30 -12.20
CA LEU A 292 -14.28 1.73 -10.96
C LEU A 292 -15.01 2.78 -10.11
N ILE A 293 -14.66 4.06 -10.26
CA ILE A 293 -15.24 5.17 -9.52
C ILE A 293 -16.22 5.92 -10.41
N SER A 294 -17.41 6.20 -9.88
CA SER A 294 -18.38 7.03 -10.59
C SER A 294 -17.82 8.44 -10.76
N PRO A 295 -18.03 9.13 -11.90
CA PRO A 295 -17.47 10.47 -12.15
C PRO A 295 -17.72 11.47 -11.02
N VAL A 296 -18.87 11.38 -10.34
CA VAL A 296 -19.27 12.26 -9.23
C VAL A 296 -18.34 12.15 -8.01
N TRP A 297 -17.64 11.02 -7.88
CA TRP A 297 -16.73 10.73 -6.79
C TRP A 297 -15.25 10.90 -7.14
N ALA A 298 -14.91 10.99 -8.43
CA ALA A 298 -13.53 11.03 -8.90
C ALA A 298 -12.75 12.22 -8.29
N GLU A 299 -13.35 13.41 -8.25
CA GLU A 299 -12.70 14.58 -7.66
C GLU A 299 -12.59 14.52 -6.13
N ALA A 300 -13.54 13.84 -5.48
CA ALA A 300 -13.64 13.80 -4.01
C ALA A 300 -12.73 12.75 -3.37
N LEU A 301 -12.39 11.67 -4.10
CA LEU A 301 -11.64 10.53 -3.59
C LEU A 301 -10.24 10.36 -4.23
N GLY A 302 -10.00 10.89 -5.42
CA GLY A 302 -8.86 10.50 -6.27
C GLY A 302 -7.63 11.41 -6.28
N ARG A 303 -7.20 12.01 -5.16
CA ARG A 303 -5.99 12.87 -5.18
C ARG A 303 -5.07 12.61 -4.00
N ARG A 304 -4.05 11.76 -4.18
CA ARG A 304 -2.86 11.71 -3.30
C ARG A 304 -1.61 12.33 -3.95
N TRP A 305 -1.56 12.44 -5.28
CA TRP A 305 -0.42 13.00 -6.03
C TRP A 305 -0.79 14.19 -6.91
#